data_AF-I6B0D2-F1
#
_entry.id   AF-I6B0D2-F1
#
_cell.length_a   1.000
_cell.length_b   1.000
_cell.length_c   1.000
_cell.angle_alpha   90.00
_cell.angle_beta   90.00
_cell.angle_gamma   90.00
#
_symmetry.space_group_name_H-M   'P 1'
#
loop_
_entity.id
_entity.type
_entity.pdbx_description
1 polymer ?
#
loop_
_entity_poly.entity_id
_entity_poly.type
_entity_poly.pdbx_seq_one_letter_code
_entity_poly.pdbx_strand_id
1 'polypeptide(L)'
;MNKGVIVIYHSKDFDGLFSREIARRYFGESAEYVGWNYGEPTPVVPPGVQIYMIDVSVPELMQRPGLVWIDHHLSAMLDYGTEIAGYRVNGVAACRLAWQLFFGGHPRVDEMPNFDDFTERRVSEPWAVRLAGEYDVWDKRDPDAELFQHGLRSCDPDFQRLLNGDNAYVRELLEGGRVLQFARTRENESIIRTQGFTVRFEGLTFLACNAARFNSLLFTAGLSPEHDACLGFCWNGTKWKVSMYGVPGKPEIDLAAIAKRYGGGGHKQACGFECSVLPFGGSQVPVTHAAVVSRLEDEIGLLNTRLTAALAVLRGGMNTFGDFGTQLNRLLCKRAATGVSAQEIDDMARACFGPQQATLQAIRDEALQHGEYNPIGGKTLLPLGYQKIYHMAESALSPISNNE
;
A
#
# COMPACT_ATOMS: atom_id res chain seq x y z
N MET A 1 6.86 38.78 15.41
CA MET A 1 5.75 39.68 15.00
C MET A 1 4.53 38.80 14.84
N ASN A 2 3.37 39.14 15.41
CA ASN A 2 2.14 38.41 15.11
C ASN A 2 1.83 38.59 13.62
N LYS A 3 1.72 37.48 12.90
CA LYS A 3 1.38 37.48 11.48
C LYS A 3 -0.09 37.90 11.32
N GLY A 4 -0.36 38.78 10.35
CA GLY A 4 -1.70 39.35 10.13
C GLY A 4 -2.64 38.39 9.38
N VAL A 5 -2.08 37.33 8.79
CA VAL A 5 -2.79 36.34 7.97
C VAL A 5 -2.39 34.93 8.40
N ILE A 6 -3.36 34.02 8.43
CA ILE A 6 -3.13 32.58 8.54
C ILE A 6 -3.73 31.90 7.30
N VAL A 7 -2.94 31.06 6.64
CA VAL A 7 -3.34 30.20 5.53
C VAL A 7 -3.36 28.76 6.03
N ILE A 8 -4.54 28.17 6.12
CA ILE A 8 -4.74 26.76 6.44
C ILE A 8 -4.95 26.02 5.12
N TYR A 9 -4.20 24.95 4.89
CA TYR A 9 -4.22 24.21 3.62
C TYR A 9 -4.21 22.70 3.82
N HIS A 10 -4.68 21.94 2.82
CA HIS A 10 -4.63 20.48 2.86
C HIS A 10 -3.18 19.97 2.78
N SER A 11 -2.76 19.18 3.76
CA SER A 11 -1.33 18.84 3.93
C SER A 11 -0.90 17.53 3.26
N LYS A 12 -1.81 16.79 2.62
CA LYS A 12 -1.55 15.39 2.21
C LYS A 12 -1.37 15.17 0.71
N ASP A 13 -1.76 16.11 -0.14
CA ASP A 13 -1.65 16.00 -1.58
C ASP A 13 -1.02 17.23 -2.22
N PHE A 14 -0.86 17.18 -3.55
CA PHE A 14 -0.24 18.27 -4.28
C PHE A 14 -1.21 19.42 -4.54
N ASP A 15 -2.53 19.24 -4.48
CA ASP A 15 -3.45 20.36 -4.62
C ASP A 15 -3.30 21.33 -3.44
N GLY A 16 -3.31 20.79 -2.22
CA GLY A 16 -3.04 21.55 -1.01
C GLY A 16 -1.59 22.09 -0.92
N LEU A 17 -0.58 21.33 -1.37
CA LEU A 17 0.81 21.84 -1.38
C LEU A 17 1.02 22.97 -2.40
N PHE A 18 0.46 22.87 -3.62
CA PHE A 18 0.49 23.97 -4.58
C PHE A 18 -0.27 25.18 -4.02
N SER A 19 -1.45 24.96 -3.43
CA SER A 19 -2.25 25.99 -2.77
C SER A 19 -1.44 26.77 -1.72
N ARG A 20 -0.69 26.07 -0.86
CA ARG A 20 0.24 26.68 0.10
C ARG A 20 1.28 27.54 -0.59
N GLU A 21 1.95 27.03 -1.61
CA GLU A 21 3.05 27.75 -2.27
C GLU A 21 2.57 28.96 -3.07
N ILE A 22 1.38 28.87 -3.68
CA ILE A 22 0.73 29.98 -4.35
C ILE A 22 0.38 31.07 -3.33
N ALA A 23 -0.25 30.70 -2.20
CA ALA A 23 -0.51 31.64 -1.13
C ALA A 23 0.78 32.21 -0.54
N ARG A 24 1.85 31.40 -0.45
CA ARG A 24 3.16 31.85 0.03
C ARG A 24 3.81 32.86 -0.90
N ARG A 25 3.69 32.67 -2.20
CA ARG A 25 4.14 33.64 -3.20
C ARG A 25 3.41 34.96 -3.06
N TYR A 26 2.13 34.94 -2.70
CA TYR A 26 1.31 36.15 -2.55
C TYR A 26 1.55 36.88 -1.23
N PHE A 27 1.47 36.19 -0.10
CA PHE A 27 1.57 36.81 1.23
C PHE A 27 3.00 36.88 1.79
N GLY A 28 3.92 36.03 1.33
CA GLY A 28 5.29 35.97 1.84
C GLY A 28 5.34 35.75 3.37
N GLU A 29 6.21 36.50 4.04
CA GLU A 29 6.39 36.40 5.50
C GLU A 29 5.26 37.02 6.33
N SER A 30 4.30 37.72 5.69
CA SER A 30 3.17 38.32 6.40
C SER A 30 2.12 37.30 6.86
N ALA A 31 2.18 36.07 6.32
CA ALA A 31 1.26 34.99 6.65
C ALA A 31 1.94 33.78 7.30
N GLU A 32 1.17 33.08 8.13
CA GLU A 32 1.53 31.76 8.67
C GLU A 32 0.85 30.68 7.82
N TYR A 33 1.55 29.56 7.57
CA TYR A 33 1.06 28.49 6.72
C TYR A 33 0.90 27.22 7.54
N VAL A 34 -0.35 26.86 7.85
CA VAL A 34 -0.69 25.73 8.70
C VAL A 34 -1.21 24.59 7.84
N GLY A 35 -0.42 23.51 7.75
CA GLY A 35 -0.88 22.28 7.11
C GLY A 35 -1.88 21.57 8.01
N TRP A 36 -3.00 21.15 7.45
CA TRP A 36 -4.05 20.42 8.16
C TRP A 36 -4.56 19.25 7.33
N ASN A 37 -5.16 18.27 7.99
CA ASN A 37 -5.84 17.16 7.34
C ASN A 37 -7.05 16.72 8.16
N TYR A 38 -8.07 16.19 7.49
CA TYR A 38 -9.30 15.76 8.14
C TYR A 38 -9.01 14.78 9.28
N GLY A 39 -9.59 15.07 10.45
CA GLY A 39 -9.39 14.34 11.70
C GLY A 39 -8.26 14.86 12.59
N GLU A 40 -7.43 15.79 12.11
CA GLU A 40 -6.45 16.50 12.95
C GLU A 40 -7.15 17.58 13.81
N PRO A 41 -6.62 17.92 15.00
CA PRO A 41 -7.18 18.97 15.85
C PRO A 41 -7.33 20.32 15.12
N THR A 42 -8.38 21.07 15.46
CA THR A 42 -8.60 22.41 14.93
C THR A 42 -7.39 23.32 15.20
N PRO A 43 -6.83 23.99 14.18
CA PRO A 43 -5.75 24.95 14.37
C PRO A 43 -6.14 26.11 15.28
N VAL A 44 -5.20 26.58 16.11
CA VAL A 44 -5.41 27.74 16.97
C VAL A 44 -5.30 29.01 16.12
N VAL A 45 -6.37 29.80 16.08
CA VAL A 45 -6.40 31.07 15.34
C VAL A 45 -6.60 32.26 16.29
N PRO A 46 -5.59 33.14 16.46
CA PRO A 46 -5.71 34.33 17.30
C PRO A 46 -6.83 35.27 16.85
N PRO A 47 -7.45 36.04 17.77
CA PRO A 47 -8.41 37.08 17.39
C PRO A 47 -7.81 38.13 16.44
N GLY A 48 -8.63 38.66 15.53
CA GLY A 48 -8.23 39.75 14.62
C GLY A 48 -7.32 39.36 13.45
N VAL A 49 -7.01 38.07 13.28
CA VAL A 49 -6.23 37.55 12.15
C VAL A 49 -7.15 37.20 10.99
N GLN A 50 -6.76 37.59 9.77
CA GLN A 50 -7.42 37.21 8.52
C GLN A 50 -7.09 35.76 8.18
N ILE A 51 -8.09 34.94 7.85
CA ILE A 51 -7.91 33.50 7.59
C ILE A 51 -8.21 33.20 6.14
N TYR A 52 -7.33 32.42 5.52
CA TYR A 52 -7.58 31.73 4.27
C TYR A 52 -7.60 30.23 4.54
N MET A 53 -8.65 29.55 4.11
CA MET A 53 -8.70 28.09 4.06
C MET A 53 -8.73 27.66 2.60
N ILE A 54 -7.76 26.84 2.21
CA ILE A 54 -7.59 26.41 0.81
C ILE A 54 -7.56 24.89 0.78
N ASP A 55 -8.43 24.29 -0.03
CA ASP A 55 -8.54 22.83 -0.19
C ASP A 55 -9.01 22.07 1.08
N VAL A 56 -9.52 22.80 2.07
CA VAL A 56 -9.98 22.23 3.35
C VAL A 56 -11.19 22.96 3.91
N SER A 57 -12.01 22.23 4.65
CA SER A 57 -13.10 22.76 5.47
C SER A 57 -12.97 22.27 6.91
N VAL A 58 -12.28 23.05 7.76
CA VAL A 58 -12.15 22.84 9.20
C VAL A 58 -13.47 23.24 9.88
N PRO A 59 -14.30 22.30 10.35
CA PRO A 59 -15.69 22.59 10.73
C PRO A 59 -15.83 23.71 11.78
N GLU A 60 -14.94 23.74 12.77
CA GLU A 60 -14.98 24.72 13.86
C GLU A 60 -14.65 26.15 13.42
N LEU A 61 -14.03 26.32 12.24
CA LEU A 61 -13.64 27.62 11.70
C LEU A 61 -14.58 28.13 10.60
N MET A 62 -15.48 27.29 10.07
CA MET A 62 -16.34 27.66 8.93
C MET A 62 -17.31 28.82 9.22
N GLN A 63 -17.70 29.00 10.49
CA GLN A 63 -18.59 30.10 10.91
C GLN A 63 -17.82 31.34 11.38
N ARG A 64 -16.49 31.34 11.24
CA ARG A 64 -15.68 32.44 11.76
C ARG A 64 -15.79 33.68 10.87
N PRO A 65 -16.09 34.86 11.44
CA PRO A 65 -16.08 36.10 10.67
C PRO A 65 -14.72 36.36 10.02
N GLY A 66 -14.76 36.80 8.76
CA GLY A 66 -13.55 37.09 7.99
C GLY A 66 -12.86 35.85 7.42
N LEU A 67 -13.48 34.66 7.41
CA LEU A 67 -12.94 33.53 6.66
C LEU A 67 -13.03 33.79 5.13
N VAL A 68 -11.90 33.59 4.43
CA VAL A 68 -11.86 33.43 2.97
C VAL A 68 -11.63 31.96 2.65
N TRP A 69 -12.55 31.34 1.93
CA TRP A 69 -12.54 29.90 1.67
C TRP A 69 -12.46 29.60 0.18
N ILE A 70 -11.43 28.85 -0.21
CA ILE A 70 -11.12 28.43 -1.57
C ILE A 70 -11.19 26.90 -1.61
N ASP A 71 -12.17 26.35 -2.32
CA ASP A 71 -12.43 24.91 -2.26
C ASP A 71 -13.20 24.39 -3.47
N HIS A 72 -13.18 23.08 -3.64
CA HIS A 72 -13.80 22.34 -4.73
C HIS A 72 -14.59 21.11 -4.25
N HIS A 73 -14.52 20.78 -2.96
CA HIS A 73 -15.22 19.64 -2.37
C HIS A 73 -16.74 19.84 -2.36
N LEU A 74 -17.47 19.17 -3.25
CA LEU A 74 -18.93 19.28 -3.37
C LEU A 74 -19.68 19.06 -2.04
N SER A 75 -19.28 18.06 -1.24
CA SER A 75 -19.93 17.79 0.04
C SER A 75 -19.80 18.98 1.01
N ALA A 76 -18.61 19.57 1.12
CA ALA A 76 -18.38 20.73 1.98
C ALA A 76 -19.15 21.96 1.47
N MET A 77 -19.20 22.17 0.16
CA MET A 77 -19.97 23.28 -0.43
C MET A 77 -21.47 23.16 -0.14
N LEU A 78 -22.01 21.94 -0.11
CA LEU A 78 -23.41 21.70 0.27
C LEU A 78 -23.65 21.93 1.77
N ASP A 79 -22.69 21.59 2.62
CA ASP A 79 -22.80 21.73 4.08
C ASP A 79 -22.70 23.20 4.55
N TYR A 80 -21.85 24.01 3.91
CA TYR A 80 -21.54 25.38 4.37
C TYR A 80 -22.11 26.50 3.47
N GLY A 81 -22.61 26.17 2.28
CA GLY A 81 -23.22 27.12 1.37
C GLY A 81 -22.24 28.09 0.69
N THR A 82 -22.78 29.17 0.12
CA THR A 82 -22.04 30.10 -0.76
C THR A 82 -21.72 31.46 -0.14
N GLU A 83 -22.23 31.74 1.06
CA GLU A 83 -22.16 33.06 1.70
C GLU A 83 -20.77 33.39 2.29
N ILE A 84 -19.94 32.37 2.54
CA ILE A 84 -18.57 32.55 3.04
C ILE A 84 -17.77 33.25 1.93
N ALA A 85 -16.97 34.27 2.25
CA ALA A 85 -16.13 34.93 1.25
C ALA A 85 -15.14 33.93 0.61
N GLY A 86 -14.73 34.19 -0.63
CA GLY A 86 -13.78 33.34 -1.35
C GLY A 86 -14.33 32.80 -2.66
N TYR A 87 -13.73 31.71 -3.15
CA TYR A 87 -13.91 31.24 -4.52
C TYR A 87 -13.95 29.73 -4.59
N ARG A 88 -15.09 29.18 -5.04
CA ARG A 88 -15.34 27.74 -5.08
C ARG A 88 -15.96 27.33 -6.40
N VAL A 89 -15.42 26.27 -6.99
CA VAL A 89 -15.95 25.68 -8.23
C VAL A 89 -15.78 24.17 -8.14
N ASN A 90 -16.90 23.45 -8.07
CA ASN A 90 -16.88 21.98 -8.13
C ASN A 90 -16.27 21.52 -9.47
N GLY A 91 -15.35 20.55 -9.41
CA GLY A 91 -14.64 20.05 -10.59
C GLY A 91 -13.42 20.88 -11.01
N VAL A 92 -12.98 21.86 -10.20
CA VAL A 92 -11.72 22.59 -10.41
C VAL A 92 -10.89 22.58 -9.14
N ALA A 93 -9.67 22.05 -9.20
CA ALA A 93 -8.78 21.94 -8.04
C ALA A 93 -8.51 23.30 -7.35
N ALA A 94 -8.36 23.27 -6.03
CA ALA A 94 -8.19 24.45 -5.20
C ALA A 94 -6.94 25.26 -5.55
N CYS A 95 -5.86 24.63 -6.02
CA CYS A 95 -4.64 25.33 -6.44
C CYS A 95 -4.88 26.23 -7.66
N ARG A 96 -5.71 25.80 -8.61
CA ARG A 96 -6.09 26.60 -9.79
C ARG A 96 -6.98 27.76 -9.38
N LEU A 97 -7.91 27.52 -8.46
CA LEU A 97 -8.77 28.56 -7.88
C LEU A 97 -7.93 29.60 -7.11
N ALA A 98 -6.99 29.15 -6.28
CA ALA A 98 -6.09 30.01 -5.54
C ALA A 98 -5.21 30.86 -6.47
N TRP A 99 -4.71 30.29 -7.57
CA TRP A 99 -3.96 31.06 -8.57
C TRP A 99 -4.80 32.20 -9.15
N GLN A 100 -6.03 31.93 -9.57
CA GLN A 100 -6.91 32.98 -10.10
C GLN A 100 -7.24 34.04 -9.05
N LEU A 101 -7.45 33.64 -7.79
CA LEU A 101 -7.80 34.61 -6.74
C LEU A 101 -6.65 35.57 -6.45
N PHE A 102 -5.42 35.07 -6.40
CA PHE A 102 -4.25 35.86 -6.01
C PHE A 102 -3.55 36.55 -7.19
N PHE A 103 -3.60 35.96 -8.39
CA PHE A 103 -2.82 36.41 -9.55
C PHE A 103 -3.65 36.56 -10.84
N GLY A 104 -4.94 36.21 -10.83
CA GLY A 104 -5.82 36.30 -12.01
C GLY A 104 -6.22 37.73 -12.39
N GLY A 105 -6.05 38.69 -11.49
CA GLY A 105 -6.34 40.11 -11.76
C GLY A 105 -7.83 40.46 -11.76
N HIS A 106 -8.67 39.58 -11.22
CA HIS A 106 -10.13 39.77 -11.16
C HIS A 106 -10.50 40.70 -10.00
N PRO A 107 -11.15 41.85 -10.25
CA PRO A 107 -11.47 42.83 -9.21
C PRO A 107 -12.63 42.39 -8.31
N ARG A 108 -13.46 41.44 -8.76
CA ARG A 108 -14.62 40.94 -8.02
C ARG A 108 -14.79 39.43 -8.21
N VAL A 109 -15.39 38.77 -7.23
CA VAL A 109 -15.60 37.31 -7.25
C VAL A 109 -16.55 36.89 -8.39
N ASP A 110 -17.53 37.72 -8.76
CA ASP A 110 -18.44 37.47 -9.88
C ASP A 110 -17.79 37.60 -11.26
N GLU A 111 -16.57 38.13 -11.34
CA GLU A 111 -15.75 38.19 -12.56
C GLU A 111 -14.75 37.03 -12.65
N MET A 112 -14.66 36.19 -11.61
CA MET A 112 -13.74 35.06 -11.60
C MET A 112 -14.15 34.01 -12.65
N PRO A 113 -13.19 33.27 -13.22
CA PRO A 113 -13.48 32.22 -14.20
C PRO A 113 -14.49 31.19 -13.69
N ASN A 114 -15.30 30.63 -14.58
CA ASN A 114 -16.21 29.55 -14.22
C ASN A 114 -15.63 28.17 -14.58
N PHE A 115 -16.38 27.10 -14.31
CA PHE A 115 -15.98 25.72 -14.63
C PHE A 115 -15.56 25.54 -16.10
N ASP A 116 -16.30 26.13 -17.04
CA ASP A 116 -16.02 26.00 -18.47
C ASP A 116 -14.71 26.69 -18.84
N ASP A 117 -14.39 27.83 -18.22
CA ASP A 117 -13.11 28.52 -18.46
C ASP A 117 -11.90 27.68 -18.05
N PHE A 118 -11.97 26.94 -16.94
CA PHE A 118 -10.91 26.02 -16.55
C PHE A 118 -10.88 24.77 -17.44
N THR A 119 -12.05 24.23 -17.76
CA THR A 119 -12.22 23.01 -18.54
C THR A 119 -11.75 23.21 -19.98
N GLU A 120 -12.02 24.36 -20.57
CA GLU A 120 -11.56 24.76 -21.90
C GLU A 120 -10.20 25.45 -21.89
N ARG A 121 -9.54 25.53 -20.72
CA ARG A 121 -8.19 26.09 -20.52
C ARG A 121 -8.07 27.54 -21.02
N ARG A 122 -9.12 28.36 -20.80
CA ARG A 122 -9.15 29.80 -21.09
C ARG A 122 -8.44 30.65 -20.03
N VAL A 123 -8.22 30.09 -18.85
CA VAL A 123 -7.52 30.78 -17.75
C VAL A 123 -6.01 30.86 -17.98
N SER A 124 -5.38 31.91 -17.45
CA SER A 124 -3.91 32.06 -17.45
C SER A 124 -3.33 31.54 -16.13
N GLU A 125 -2.47 30.53 -16.21
CA GLU A 125 -1.81 29.90 -15.06
C GLU A 125 -0.54 29.15 -15.50
N PRO A 126 0.44 28.91 -14.59
CA PRO A 126 1.60 28.09 -14.89
C PRO A 126 1.18 26.67 -15.28
N TRP A 127 1.89 26.08 -16.24
CA TRP A 127 1.59 24.73 -16.71
C TRP A 127 1.58 23.71 -15.56
N ALA A 128 2.50 23.85 -14.60
CA ALA A 128 2.56 23.02 -13.41
C ALA A 128 1.28 23.07 -12.55
N VAL A 129 0.68 24.25 -12.38
CA VAL A 129 -0.57 24.45 -11.61
C VAL A 129 -1.73 23.75 -12.32
N ARG A 130 -1.80 23.90 -13.65
CA ARG A 130 -2.80 23.20 -14.47
C ARG A 130 -2.67 21.69 -14.34
N LEU A 131 -1.47 21.12 -14.51
CA LEU A 131 -1.24 19.67 -14.43
C LEU A 131 -1.53 19.12 -13.03
N ALA A 132 -1.14 19.84 -11.97
CA ALA A 132 -1.46 19.46 -10.60
C ALA A 132 -2.97 19.41 -10.38
N GLY A 133 -3.68 20.45 -10.82
CA GLY A 133 -5.13 20.54 -10.64
C GLY A 133 -5.94 19.59 -11.53
N GLU A 134 -5.53 19.36 -12.78
CA GLU A 134 -6.19 18.38 -13.66
C GLU A 134 -6.04 16.95 -13.10
N TYR A 135 -4.91 16.60 -12.50
CA TYR A 135 -4.78 15.31 -11.82
C TYR A 135 -5.73 15.18 -10.64
N ASP A 136 -5.81 16.23 -9.83
CA ASP A 136 -6.56 16.26 -8.58
C ASP A 136 -8.07 16.01 -8.81
N VAL A 137 -8.65 16.66 -9.82
CA VAL A 137 -10.06 16.46 -10.20
C VAL A 137 -10.28 15.29 -11.17
N TRP A 138 -9.28 14.45 -11.38
CA TRP A 138 -9.32 13.29 -12.28
C TRP A 138 -9.63 13.64 -13.74
N ASP A 139 -9.20 14.81 -14.21
CA ASP A 139 -9.30 15.18 -15.62
C ASP A 139 -8.21 14.47 -16.44
N LYS A 140 -8.62 13.44 -17.18
CA LYS A 140 -7.73 12.58 -17.97
C LYS A 140 -7.46 13.08 -19.39
N ARG A 141 -7.90 14.30 -19.74
CA ARG A 141 -7.69 14.86 -21.09
C ARG A 141 -6.23 15.21 -21.35
N ASP A 142 -5.45 15.50 -20.30
CA ASP A 142 -4.00 15.63 -20.38
C ASP A 142 -3.30 14.38 -19.81
N PRO A 143 -2.63 13.56 -20.63
CA PRO A 143 -1.87 12.42 -20.11
C PRO A 143 -0.68 12.88 -19.25
N ASP A 144 -0.20 14.12 -19.40
CA ASP A 144 0.92 14.63 -18.62
C ASP A 144 0.54 14.92 -17.17
N ALA A 145 -0.74 15.07 -16.83
CA ALA A 145 -1.15 15.34 -15.45
C ALA A 145 -0.77 14.18 -14.49
N GLU A 146 -0.97 12.95 -14.94
CA GLU A 146 -0.60 11.75 -14.17
C GLU A 146 0.91 11.53 -14.15
N LEU A 147 1.60 11.75 -15.27
CA LEU A 147 3.06 11.69 -15.32
C LEU A 147 3.72 12.73 -14.42
N PHE A 148 3.21 13.96 -14.43
CA PHE A 148 3.71 15.06 -13.61
C PHE A 148 3.60 14.72 -12.13
N GLN A 149 2.51 14.08 -11.73
CA GLN A 149 2.31 13.59 -10.37
C GLN A 149 3.25 12.47 -9.96
N HIS A 150 3.71 11.63 -10.90
CA HIS A 150 4.85 10.75 -10.64
C HIS A 150 6.16 11.52 -10.53
N GLY A 151 6.38 12.51 -11.39
CA GLY A 151 7.55 13.39 -11.36
C GLY A 151 7.71 14.11 -10.03
N LEU A 152 6.65 14.75 -9.53
CA LEU A 152 6.62 15.42 -8.24
C LEU A 152 6.92 14.49 -7.05
N ARG A 153 6.61 13.19 -7.17
CA ARG A 153 6.91 12.17 -6.13
C ARG A 153 8.31 11.57 -6.25
N SER A 154 9.06 11.93 -7.30
CA SER A 154 10.40 11.40 -7.55
C SER A 154 11.51 12.24 -6.92
N CYS A 155 11.19 13.46 -6.46
CA CYS A 155 12.15 14.40 -5.87
C CYS A 155 11.45 15.36 -4.90
N ASP A 156 12.23 16.23 -4.26
CA ASP A 156 11.70 17.43 -3.60
C ASP A 156 11.54 18.53 -4.68
N PRO A 157 10.30 18.91 -5.06
CA PRO A 157 10.09 19.81 -6.19
C PRO A 157 10.43 21.26 -5.85
N ASP A 158 11.06 21.96 -6.80
CA ASP A 158 11.28 23.40 -6.73
C ASP A 158 9.99 24.14 -7.14
N PHE A 159 9.15 24.43 -6.15
CA PHE A 159 7.90 25.16 -6.38
C PHE A 159 8.10 26.58 -6.91
N GLN A 160 9.23 27.24 -6.66
CA GLN A 160 9.46 28.57 -7.24
C GLN A 160 9.58 28.49 -8.76
N ARG A 161 10.34 27.52 -9.27
CA ARG A 161 10.43 27.25 -10.72
C ARG A 161 9.07 26.88 -11.31
N LEU A 162 8.32 26.00 -10.64
CA LEU A 162 6.99 25.58 -11.08
C LEU A 162 6.00 26.76 -11.18
N LEU A 163 5.95 27.62 -10.16
CA LEU A 163 5.06 28.78 -10.12
C LEU A 163 5.54 29.93 -11.02
N ASN A 164 6.83 30.00 -11.36
CA ASN A 164 7.38 30.96 -12.33
C ASN A 164 7.15 30.55 -13.79
N GLY A 165 6.51 29.40 -14.05
CA GLY A 165 6.26 28.94 -15.41
C GLY A 165 7.50 28.38 -16.10
N ASP A 166 8.47 27.85 -15.35
CA ASP A 166 9.62 27.14 -15.92
C ASP A 166 9.18 25.80 -16.54
N ASN A 167 8.76 25.87 -17.80
CA ASN A 167 8.31 24.70 -18.57
C ASN A 167 9.47 23.74 -18.88
N ALA A 168 10.74 24.13 -18.75
CA ALA A 168 11.86 23.19 -18.88
C ALA A 168 11.91 22.26 -17.66
N TYR A 169 11.73 22.82 -16.46
CA TYR A 169 11.64 22.02 -15.24
C TYR A 169 10.43 21.07 -15.24
N VAL A 170 9.27 21.53 -15.72
CA VAL A 170 8.09 20.66 -15.86
C VAL A 170 8.39 19.46 -16.76
N ARG A 171 9.09 19.67 -17.90
CA ARG A 171 9.49 18.57 -18.78
C ARG A 171 10.48 17.60 -18.13
N GLU A 172 11.41 18.10 -17.33
CA GLU A 172 12.33 17.26 -16.55
C GLU A 172 11.55 16.34 -15.58
N LEU A 173 10.58 16.90 -14.86
CA LEU A 173 9.71 16.13 -13.97
C LEU A 173 8.85 15.11 -14.73
N LEU A 174 8.36 15.45 -15.93
CA LEU A 174 7.62 14.50 -16.77
C LEU A 174 8.48 13.31 -17.19
N GLU A 175 9.75 13.53 -17.51
CA GLU A 175 10.68 12.45 -17.87
C GLU A 175 10.96 11.53 -16.66
N GLY A 176 11.25 12.12 -15.49
CA GLY A 176 11.39 11.36 -14.24
C GLY A 176 10.10 10.59 -13.88
N GLY A 177 8.96 11.22 -14.09
CA GLY A 177 7.63 10.64 -13.89
C GLY A 177 7.38 9.42 -14.78
N ARG A 178 7.80 9.47 -16.04
CA ARG A 178 7.71 8.36 -17.00
C ARG A 178 8.51 7.14 -16.55
N VAL A 179 9.75 7.35 -16.08
CA VAL A 179 10.61 6.28 -15.55
C VAL A 179 9.98 5.65 -14.30
N LEU A 180 9.49 6.48 -13.37
CA LEU A 180 8.85 6.00 -12.15
C LEU A 180 7.54 5.24 -12.45
N GLN A 181 6.73 5.74 -13.38
CA GLN A 181 5.49 5.08 -13.80
C GLN A 181 5.78 3.72 -14.45
N PHE A 182 6.81 3.64 -15.31
CA PHE A 182 7.25 2.38 -15.91
C PHE A 182 7.67 1.36 -14.85
N ALA A 183 8.52 1.76 -13.90
CA ALA A 183 8.98 0.89 -12.82
C ALA A 183 7.80 0.40 -11.96
N ARG A 184 6.89 1.30 -11.54
CA ARG A 184 5.69 0.93 -10.76
C ARG A 184 4.74 0.02 -11.52
N THR A 185 4.59 0.21 -12.84
CA THR A 185 3.75 -0.66 -13.67
C THR A 185 4.31 -2.09 -13.67
N ARG A 186 5.63 -2.24 -13.80
CA ARG A 186 6.30 -3.55 -13.76
C ARG A 186 6.20 -4.22 -12.39
N GLU A 187 6.34 -3.44 -11.33
CA GLU A 187 6.16 -3.91 -9.96
C GLU A 187 4.73 -4.37 -9.70
N ASN A 188 3.73 -3.54 -10.06
CA ASN A 188 2.32 -3.89 -9.98
C ASN A 188 1.98 -5.17 -10.76
N GLU A 189 2.48 -5.28 -11.99
CA GLU A 189 2.31 -6.48 -12.83
C GLU A 189 2.89 -7.73 -12.17
N SER A 190 4.08 -7.62 -11.56
CA SER A 190 4.70 -8.72 -10.83
C SER A 190 3.88 -9.12 -9.60
N ILE A 191 3.44 -8.15 -8.79
CA ILE A 191 2.62 -8.39 -7.59
C ILE A 191 1.31 -9.05 -7.98
N ILE A 192 0.54 -8.47 -8.91
CA ILE A 192 -0.80 -8.99 -9.21
C ILE A 192 -0.75 -10.37 -9.87
N ARG A 193 0.27 -10.67 -10.68
CA ARG A 193 0.41 -12.01 -11.26
C ARG A 193 0.82 -13.08 -10.27
N THR A 194 1.51 -12.71 -9.20
CA THR A 194 2.02 -13.67 -8.21
C THR A 194 1.14 -13.79 -6.97
N GLN A 195 0.40 -12.73 -6.63
CA GLN A 195 -0.38 -12.61 -5.39
C GLN A 195 -1.86 -12.31 -5.65
N GLY A 196 -2.25 -12.02 -6.89
CA GLY A 196 -3.63 -11.82 -7.27
C GLY A 196 -4.41 -13.14 -7.31
N PHE A 197 -5.66 -13.11 -6.87
CA PHE A 197 -6.55 -14.27 -6.88
C PHE A 197 -8.00 -13.83 -7.04
N THR A 198 -8.84 -14.70 -7.59
CA THR A 198 -10.27 -14.42 -7.74
C THR A 198 -11.03 -14.73 -6.45
N VAL A 199 -11.92 -13.82 -6.03
CA VAL A 199 -12.82 -14.04 -4.88
C VAL A 199 -14.25 -13.65 -5.23
N ARG A 200 -15.23 -14.44 -4.76
CA ARG A 200 -16.65 -14.07 -4.83
C ARG A 200 -17.05 -13.39 -3.53
N PHE A 201 -17.66 -12.22 -3.66
CA PHE A 201 -18.08 -11.40 -2.52
C PHE A 201 -19.28 -10.55 -2.92
N GLU A 202 -20.34 -10.52 -2.10
CA GLU A 202 -21.52 -9.68 -2.34
C GLU A 202 -22.16 -9.87 -3.73
N GLY A 203 -22.12 -11.10 -4.25
CA GLY A 203 -22.66 -11.45 -5.57
C GLY A 203 -21.79 -11.05 -6.77
N LEU A 204 -20.62 -10.44 -6.55
CA LEU A 204 -19.66 -10.04 -7.58
C LEU A 204 -18.40 -10.93 -7.56
N THR A 205 -17.72 -10.99 -8.71
CA THR A 205 -16.43 -11.67 -8.88
C THR A 205 -15.31 -10.64 -8.87
N PHE A 206 -14.46 -10.65 -7.85
CA PHE A 206 -13.36 -9.70 -7.69
C PHE A 206 -12.02 -10.31 -8.05
N LEU A 207 -11.16 -9.52 -8.71
CA LEU A 207 -9.71 -9.75 -8.66
C LEU A 207 -9.17 -9.15 -7.37
N ALA A 208 -8.83 -10.02 -6.41
CA ALA A 208 -8.34 -9.64 -5.10
C ALA A 208 -6.81 -9.70 -5.01
N CYS A 209 -6.21 -8.82 -4.21
CA CYS A 209 -4.79 -8.85 -3.88
C CYS A 209 -4.54 -8.36 -2.45
N ASN A 210 -3.81 -9.16 -1.66
CA ASN A 210 -3.25 -8.71 -0.39
C ASN A 210 -1.91 -8.03 -0.65
N ALA A 211 -1.84 -6.70 -0.52
CA ALA A 211 -0.61 -5.95 -0.79
C ALA A 211 -0.44 -4.81 0.21
N ALA A 212 0.79 -4.49 0.61
CA ALA A 212 1.04 -3.43 1.60
C ALA A 212 0.52 -2.05 1.14
N ARG A 213 0.55 -1.79 -0.18
CA ARG A 213 0.01 -0.59 -0.82
C ARG A 213 -0.66 -0.98 -2.13
N PHE A 214 -1.78 -0.36 -2.45
CA PHE A 214 -2.53 -0.63 -3.67
C PHE A 214 -3.39 0.56 -4.07
N ASN A 215 -3.64 0.65 -5.37
CA ASN A 215 -4.66 1.46 -6.00
C ASN A 215 -5.22 0.66 -7.20
N SER A 216 -6.11 1.24 -7.99
CA SER A 216 -6.68 0.58 -9.18
C SER A 216 -5.62 0.09 -10.17
N LEU A 217 -4.48 0.78 -10.30
CA LEU A 217 -3.41 0.42 -11.25
C LEU A 217 -2.68 -0.88 -10.87
N LEU A 218 -2.77 -1.35 -9.63
CA LEU A 218 -2.20 -2.64 -9.23
C LEU A 218 -2.81 -3.78 -10.07
N PHE A 219 -4.09 -3.68 -10.36
CA PHE A 219 -4.89 -4.79 -10.88
C PHE A 219 -4.83 -4.92 -12.40
N THR A 220 -4.39 -3.88 -13.11
CA THR A 220 -4.49 -3.75 -14.58
C THR A 220 -3.98 -4.97 -15.33
N ALA A 221 -2.84 -5.54 -14.93
CA ALA A 221 -2.21 -6.66 -15.63
C ALA A 221 -2.79 -8.04 -15.27
N GLY A 222 -3.63 -8.13 -14.23
CA GLY A 222 -4.27 -9.38 -13.79
C GLY A 222 -5.76 -9.49 -14.13
N LEU A 223 -6.35 -8.43 -14.69
CA LEU A 223 -7.76 -8.42 -15.06
C LEU A 223 -8.10 -9.42 -16.16
N SER A 224 -9.30 -9.97 -16.07
CA SER A 224 -9.88 -10.90 -17.03
C SER A 224 -11.40 -10.68 -17.13
N PRO A 225 -12.06 -11.10 -18.23
CA PRO A 225 -13.47 -10.75 -18.49
C PRO A 225 -14.47 -11.18 -17.40
N GLU A 226 -14.16 -12.23 -16.64
CA GLU A 226 -14.98 -12.72 -15.54
C GLU A 226 -14.96 -11.81 -14.30
N HIS A 227 -13.99 -10.90 -14.18
CA HIS A 227 -13.91 -9.98 -13.05
C HIS A 227 -14.90 -8.83 -13.21
N ASP A 228 -15.71 -8.60 -12.18
CA ASP A 228 -16.67 -7.51 -12.06
C ASP A 228 -16.06 -6.27 -11.40
N ALA A 229 -15.03 -6.46 -10.57
CA ALA A 229 -14.35 -5.40 -9.84
C ALA A 229 -12.97 -5.86 -9.35
N CYS A 230 -12.18 -4.95 -8.79
CA CYS A 230 -10.91 -5.23 -8.12
C CYS A 230 -11.04 -5.01 -6.61
N LEU A 231 -10.29 -5.78 -5.82
CA LEU A 231 -10.30 -5.70 -4.36
C LEU A 231 -8.87 -5.73 -3.81
N GLY A 232 -8.42 -4.65 -3.20
CA GLY A 232 -7.15 -4.59 -2.47
C GLY A 232 -7.40 -4.65 -0.98
N PHE A 233 -6.56 -5.39 -0.24
CA PHE A 233 -6.65 -5.39 1.22
C PHE A 233 -5.29 -5.51 1.89
N CYS A 234 -5.16 -4.93 3.09
CA CYS A 234 -3.98 -5.06 3.94
C CYS A 234 -4.31 -4.90 5.42
N TRP A 235 -3.43 -5.43 6.28
CA TRP A 235 -3.50 -5.21 7.72
C TRP A 235 -2.70 -3.95 8.09
N ASN A 236 -3.32 -2.99 8.78
CA ASN A 236 -2.65 -1.75 9.19
C ASN A 236 -2.02 -1.83 10.60
N GLY A 237 -2.02 -3.01 11.23
CA GLY A 237 -1.59 -3.23 12.62
C GLY A 237 -2.75 -3.39 13.61
N THR A 238 -3.94 -2.87 13.28
CA THR A 238 -5.12 -2.91 14.17
C THR A 238 -6.39 -3.39 13.48
N LYS A 239 -6.53 -3.11 12.17
CA LYS A 239 -7.69 -3.48 11.35
C LYS A 239 -7.22 -3.85 9.94
N TRP A 240 -8.06 -4.60 9.24
CA TRP A 240 -7.97 -4.75 7.80
C TRP A 240 -8.54 -3.53 7.11
N LYS A 241 -7.74 -2.92 6.22
CA LYS A 241 -8.21 -1.95 5.25
C LYS A 241 -8.56 -2.67 3.97
N VAL A 242 -9.76 -2.44 3.45
CA VAL A 242 -10.25 -2.99 2.17
C VAL A 242 -10.59 -1.82 1.25
N SER A 243 -10.06 -1.84 0.03
CA SER A 243 -10.45 -0.92 -1.05
C SER A 243 -10.96 -1.71 -2.24
N MET A 244 -12.04 -1.23 -2.85
CA MET A 244 -12.66 -1.80 -4.05
C MET A 244 -12.60 -0.78 -5.18
N TYR A 245 -12.28 -1.26 -6.38
CA TYR A 245 -12.16 -0.44 -7.58
C TYR A 245 -12.97 -1.02 -8.72
N GLY A 246 -13.58 -0.13 -9.50
CA GLY A 246 -14.22 -0.46 -10.76
C GLY A 246 -13.28 -1.02 -11.80
N VAL A 247 -13.85 -1.72 -12.78
CA VAL A 247 -13.14 -2.16 -13.99
C VAL A 247 -13.71 -1.48 -15.24
N PRO A 248 -12.92 -1.37 -16.33
CA PRO A 248 -13.41 -0.83 -17.58
C PRO A 248 -14.65 -1.56 -18.09
N GLY A 249 -15.63 -0.82 -18.59
CA GLY A 249 -16.84 -1.37 -19.20
C GLY A 249 -17.97 -1.77 -18.24
N LYS A 250 -17.80 -1.58 -16.92
CA LYS A 250 -18.85 -1.87 -15.90
C LYS A 250 -19.17 -0.68 -14.97
N PRO A 251 -19.41 0.56 -15.49
CA PRO A 251 -19.65 1.76 -14.67
C PRO A 251 -20.96 1.72 -13.85
N GLU A 252 -21.87 0.83 -14.20
CA GLU A 252 -23.16 0.63 -13.56
C GLU A 252 -23.06 0.00 -12.16
N ILE A 253 -22.01 -0.80 -11.89
CA ILE A 253 -21.79 -1.45 -10.60
C ILE A 253 -21.55 -0.40 -9.51
N ASP A 254 -22.33 -0.45 -8.42
CA ASP A 254 -22.17 0.46 -7.28
C ASP A 254 -21.42 -0.24 -6.13
N LEU A 255 -20.11 -0.05 -6.09
CA LEU A 255 -19.25 -0.58 -5.04
C LEU A 255 -19.41 0.20 -3.72
N ALA A 256 -19.80 1.48 -3.78
CA ALA A 256 -20.00 2.29 -2.60
C ALA A 256 -21.19 1.79 -1.75
N ALA A 257 -22.22 1.25 -2.39
CA ALA A 257 -23.32 0.57 -1.70
C ALA A 257 -22.83 -0.65 -0.90
N ILE A 258 -21.87 -1.42 -1.43
CA ILE A 258 -21.21 -2.53 -0.70
C ILE A 258 -20.42 -1.96 0.47
N ALA A 259 -19.55 -0.96 0.24
CA ALA A 259 -18.73 -0.37 1.29
C ALA A 259 -19.57 0.15 2.48
N LYS A 260 -20.72 0.79 2.20
CA LYS A 260 -21.65 1.28 3.22
C LYS A 260 -22.22 0.17 4.11
N ARG A 261 -22.50 -1.03 3.57
CA ARG A 261 -22.95 -2.18 4.38
C ARG A 261 -21.92 -2.60 5.43
N TYR A 262 -20.64 -2.35 5.18
CA TYR A 262 -19.52 -2.65 6.08
C TYR A 262 -19.02 -1.42 6.85
N GLY A 263 -19.83 -0.36 6.95
CA GLY A 263 -19.49 0.87 7.68
C GLY A 263 -18.45 1.75 7.00
N GLY A 264 -18.14 1.49 5.72
CA GLY A 264 -17.26 2.31 4.90
C GLY A 264 -18.01 3.24 3.94
N GLY A 265 -17.33 3.69 2.90
CA GLY A 265 -17.88 4.62 1.92
C GLY A 265 -16.89 4.95 0.80
N GLY A 266 -17.23 5.96 0.00
CA GLY A 266 -16.44 6.44 -1.14
C GLY A 266 -17.28 6.64 -2.39
N HIS A 267 -16.61 6.78 -3.52
CA HIS A 267 -17.26 6.91 -4.83
C HIS A 267 -17.75 5.57 -5.35
N LYS A 268 -18.74 5.60 -6.23
CA LYS A 268 -19.36 4.43 -6.87
C LYS A 268 -18.35 3.40 -7.39
N GLN A 269 -17.22 3.86 -7.93
CA GLN A 269 -16.17 3.04 -8.57
C GLN A 269 -14.83 3.04 -7.81
N ALA A 270 -14.77 3.68 -6.63
CA ALA A 270 -13.57 3.76 -5.80
C ALA A 270 -13.98 4.02 -4.35
N CYS A 271 -14.04 2.96 -3.56
CA CYS A 271 -14.54 3.00 -2.19
C CYS A 271 -13.84 1.97 -1.32
N GLY A 272 -14.05 2.04 0.00
CA GLY A 272 -13.44 1.08 0.91
C GLY A 272 -14.09 1.07 2.28
N PHE A 273 -13.67 0.11 3.10
CA PHE A 273 -14.11 -0.04 4.48
C PHE A 273 -12.97 -0.63 5.33
N GLU A 274 -13.10 -0.50 6.65
CA GLU A 274 -12.20 -1.15 7.60
C GLU A 274 -12.96 -2.24 8.37
N CYS A 275 -12.31 -3.36 8.65
CA CYS A 275 -12.91 -4.46 9.41
C CYS A 275 -11.89 -5.19 10.27
N SER A 276 -12.33 -5.81 11.37
CA SER A 276 -11.46 -6.66 12.20
C SER A 276 -11.29 -8.06 11.60
N VAL A 277 -12.29 -8.53 10.85
CA VAL A 277 -12.31 -9.82 10.15
C VAL A 277 -12.72 -9.58 8.71
N LEU A 278 -11.97 -10.15 7.76
CA LEU A 278 -12.29 -10.03 6.34
C LEU A 278 -13.62 -10.72 6.02
N PRO A 279 -14.57 -10.04 5.34
CA PRO A 279 -15.89 -10.61 5.02
C PRO A 279 -15.88 -11.48 3.75
N PHE A 280 -14.71 -11.74 3.19
CA PHE A 280 -14.48 -12.54 2.00
C PHE A 280 -13.29 -13.49 2.23
N GLY A 281 -13.20 -14.53 1.41
CA GLY A 281 -12.22 -15.60 1.62
C GLY A 281 -12.66 -16.68 2.61
N GLY A 282 -13.85 -16.53 3.22
CA GLY A 282 -14.47 -17.55 4.06
C GLY A 282 -15.77 -18.10 3.48
N SER A 283 -15.70 -19.03 2.50
CA SER A 283 -16.58 -20.23 2.39
C SER A 283 -16.35 -21.09 1.11
N GLN A 284 -16.20 -22.42 1.30
CA GLN A 284 -16.46 -23.54 0.36
C GLN A 284 -15.49 -23.86 -0.81
N VAL A 285 -14.31 -24.38 -0.48
CA VAL A 285 -13.89 -25.66 -1.09
C VAL A 285 -14.00 -26.67 0.06
N PRO A 286 -14.66 -27.83 -0.08
CA PRO A 286 -14.36 -28.93 0.82
C PRO A 286 -12.91 -29.29 0.52
N VAL A 287 -11.97 -28.63 1.19
CA VAL A 287 -10.67 -29.20 1.40
C VAL A 287 -10.97 -30.31 2.38
N THR A 288 -11.39 -31.46 1.85
CA THR A 288 -11.44 -32.68 2.63
C THR A 288 -10.06 -32.82 3.25
N HIS A 289 -9.99 -33.35 4.46
CA HIS A 289 -8.71 -33.71 5.08
C HIS A 289 -7.79 -34.41 4.06
N ALA A 290 -8.37 -35.24 3.17
CA ALA A 290 -7.72 -35.88 2.05
C ALA A 290 -7.04 -34.95 1.02
N ALA A 291 -7.58 -33.76 0.71
CA ALA A 291 -6.97 -32.84 -0.24
C ALA A 291 -5.79 -32.05 0.37
N VAL A 292 -5.84 -31.75 1.68
CA VAL A 292 -4.69 -31.20 2.42
C VAL A 292 -3.60 -32.26 2.55
N VAL A 293 -3.99 -33.49 2.93
CA VAL A 293 -3.09 -34.64 3.05
C VAL A 293 -2.43 -34.95 1.72
N SER A 294 -3.17 -34.99 0.60
CA SER A 294 -2.61 -35.22 -0.73
C SER A 294 -1.60 -34.16 -1.16
N ARG A 295 -1.85 -32.87 -0.88
CA ARG A 295 -0.85 -31.82 -1.15
C ARG A 295 0.39 -31.93 -0.27
N LEU A 296 0.21 -32.30 1.00
CA LEU A 296 1.32 -32.56 1.90
C LEU A 296 2.11 -33.80 1.48
N GLU A 297 1.45 -34.86 1.02
CA GLU A 297 2.06 -36.07 0.48
C GLU A 297 2.85 -35.77 -0.81
N ASP A 298 2.33 -34.93 -1.69
CA ASP A 298 3.03 -34.46 -2.89
C ASP A 298 4.26 -33.62 -2.55
N GLU A 299 4.14 -32.68 -1.60
CA GLU A 299 5.27 -31.87 -1.13
C GLU A 299 6.33 -32.70 -0.40
N ILE A 300 5.91 -33.67 0.43
CA ILE A 300 6.78 -34.64 1.12
C ILE A 300 7.43 -35.57 0.09
N GLY A 301 6.72 -36.01 -0.94
CA GLY A 301 7.26 -36.80 -2.05
C GLY A 301 8.31 -36.03 -2.84
N LEU A 302 8.09 -34.73 -3.06
CA LEU A 302 9.06 -33.84 -3.69
C LEU A 302 10.29 -33.63 -2.82
N LEU A 303 10.10 -33.49 -1.51
CA LEU A 303 11.18 -33.40 -0.52
C LEU A 303 11.99 -34.70 -0.43
N ASN A 304 11.34 -35.86 -0.43
CA ASN A 304 11.99 -37.17 -0.42
C ASN A 304 12.79 -37.41 -1.71
N THR A 305 12.27 -36.96 -2.86
CA THR A 305 12.98 -37.02 -4.14
C THR A 305 14.24 -36.14 -4.10
N ARG A 306 14.13 -34.92 -3.55
CA ARG A 306 15.27 -34.00 -3.38
C ARG A 306 16.29 -34.51 -2.36
N LEU A 307 15.83 -35.15 -1.27
CA LEU A 307 16.69 -35.75 -0.25
C LEU A 307 17.43 -36.98 -0.80
N THR A 308 16.76 -37.80 -1.60
CA THR A 308 17.34 -38.95 -2.29
C THR A 308 18.36 -38.51 -3.34
N ALA A 309 18.07 -37.44 -4.09
CA ALA A 309 19.02 -36.82 -5.02
C ALA A 309 20.24 -36.22 -4.28
N ALA A 310 20.03 -35.57 -3.14
CA ALA A 310 21.11 -35.06 -2.29
C ALA A 310 21.98 -36.18 -1.70
N LEU A 311 21.39 -37.31 -1.30
CA LEU A 311 22.11 -38.51 -0.85
C LEU A 311 22.90 -39.18 -1.99
N ALA A 312 22.37 -39.18 -3.21
CA ALA A 312 23.09 -39.66 -4.40
C ALA A 312 24.29 -38.76 -4.75
N VAL A 313 24.16 -37.44 -4.57
CA VAL A 313 25.27 -36.47 -4.70
C VAL A 313 26.30 -36.63 -3.58
N LEU A 314 25.88 -36.92 -2.34
CA LEU A 314 26.76 -37.20 -1.21
C LEU A 314 27.56 -38.50 -1.39
N ARG A 315 26.95 -39.56 -1.94
CA ARG A 315 27.66 -40.81 -2.32
C ARG A 315 28.62 -40.61 -3.50
N GLY A 316 28.48 -39.50 -4.25
CA GLY A 316 29.35 -39.12 -5.37
C GLY A 316 30.41 -38.07 -5.04
N GLY A 317 30.52 -37.60 -3.79
CA GLY A 317 31.63 -36.75 -3.34
C GLY A 317 31.68 -35.35 -3.97
N MET A 318 30.59 -34.58 -3.98
CA MET A 318 30.63 -33.16 -4.36
C MET A 318 30.09 -32.20 -3.30
N ASN A 319 30.89 -31.16 -3.02
CA ASN A 319 30.62 -30.06 -2.09
C ASN A 319 29.54 -29.10 -2.60
N THR A 320 28.32 -29.13 -2.05
CA THR A 320 27.37 -27.99 -2.11
C THR A 320 26.48 -27.95 -0.84
N PHE A 321 27.01 -27.47 0.29
CA PHE A 321 26.31 -27.46 1.59
C PHE A 321 25.63 -26.11 1.97
N GLY A 322 25.40 -25.23 1.00
CA GLY A 322 24.87 -23.88 1.28
C GLY A 322 23.35 -23.76 1.45
N ASP A 323 22.55 -24.65 0.83
CA ASP A 323 21.14 -24.33 0.55
C ASP A 323 20.11 -25.13 1.37
N PHE A 324 20.53 -26.15 2.14
CA PHE A 324 19.59 -27.01 2.88
C PHE A 324 19.11 -26.40 4.22
N GLY A 325 20.02 -25.77 4.98
CA GLY A 325 19.68 -25.18 6.28
C GLY A 325 18.70 -24.01 6.19
N THR A 326 18.72 -23.27 5.08
CA THR A 326 17.85 -22.12 4.82
C THR A 326 16.42 -22.54 4.51
N GLN A 327 16.23 -23.70 3.88
CA GLN A 327 14.92 -24.23 3.51
C GLN A 327 14.21 -24.88 4.70
N LEU A 328 14.94 -25.57 5.58
CA LEU A 328 14.39 -26.16 6.80
C LEU A 328 13.92 -25.10 7.82
N ASN A 329 14.67 -24.00 7.97
CA ASN A 329 14.28 -22.89 8.84
C ASN A 329 12.99 -22.19 8.37
N ARG A 330 12.79 -22.06 7.06
CA ARG A 330 11.53 -21.52 6.49
C ARG A 330 10.32 -22.40 6.77
N LEU A 331 10.51 -23.72 6.84
CA LEU A 331 9.44 -24.68 7.12
C LEU A 331 9.02 -24.64 8.60
N LEU A 332 10.00 -24.55 9.52
CA LEU A 332 9.75 -24.44 10.96
C LEU A 332 9.05 -23.12 11.33
N CYS A 333 9.39 -22.01 10.68
CA CYS A 333 8.71 -20.72 10.89
C CYS A 333 7.24 -20.72 10.42
N LYS A 334 6.87 -21.52 9.40
CA LYS A 334 5.47 -21.66 8.97
C LYS A 334 4.61 -22.50 9.93
N ARG A 335 5.25 -23.30 10.79
CA ARG A 335 4.61 -24.29 11.67
C ARG A 335 3.99 -23.69 12.94
N ALA A 336 4.35 -22.46 13.32
CA ALA A 336 3.84 -21.79 14.52
C ALA A 336 2.41 -21.21 14.37
N ALA A 337 1.74 -21.39 13.23
CA ALA A 337 0.53 -20.65 12.88
C ALA A 337 -0.79 -21.45 12.85
N THR A 338 -0.82 -22.75 13.17
CA THR A 338 -1.97 -23.62 12.81
C THR A 338 -2.73 -24.30 13.95
N GLY A 339 -2.42 -24.04 15.23
CA GLY A 339 -3.29 -24.44 16.36
C GLY A 339 -3.51 -25.95 16.55
N VAL A 340 -2.61 -26.80 16.05
CA VAL A 340 -2.65 -28.26 16.19
C VAL A 340 -2.18 -28.68 17.60
N SER A 341 -2.80 -29.71 18.19
CA SER A 341 -2.44 -30.14 19.55
C SER A 341 -1.05 -30.81 19.58
N ALA A 342 -0.36 -30.71 20.73
CA ALA A 342 0.98 -31.28 20.90
C ALA A 342 1.02 -32.80 20.65
N GLN A 343 -0.06 -33.52 20.98
CA GLN A 343 -0.16 -34.97 20.81
C GLN A 343 -0.24 -35.38 19.34
N GLU A 344 -1.01 -34.65 18.53
CA GLU A 344 -1.11 -34.90 17.08
C GLU A 344 0.21 -34.59 16.36
N ILE A 345 0.93 -33.57 16.82
CA ILE A 345 2.27 -33.24 16.33
C ILE A 345 3.27 -34.38 16.61
N ASP A 346 3.15 -35.01 17.77
CA ASP A 346 4.04 -36.09 18.24
C ASP A 346 3.77 -37.42 17.51
N ASP A 347 2.50 -37.71 17.21
CA ASP A 347 2.10 -38.90 16.46
C ASP A 347 2.44 -38.78 14.97
N MET A 348 2.29 -37.59 14.39
CA MET A 348 2.76 -37.27 13.03
C MET A 348 4.29 -37.32 12.94
N ALA A 349 4.99 -36.84 13.98
CA ALA A 349 6.44 -36.96 14.04
C ALA A 349 6.90 -38.42 14.14
N ARG A 350 6.26 -39.25 14.96
CA ARG A 350 6.56 -40.69 15.01
C ARG A 350 6.33 -41.38 13.66
N ALA A 351 5.25 -41.04 12.96
CA ALA A 351 4.93 -41.60 11.64
C ALA A 351 5.89 -41.14 10.53
N CYS A 352 6.34 -39.87 10.55
CA CYS A 352 7.26 -39.31 9.55
C CYS A 352 8.74 -39.63 9.82
N PHE A 353 9.15 -39.66 11.10
CA PHE A 353 10.54 -39.79 11.51
C PHE A 353 10.93 -41.21 11.97
N GLY A 354 9.99 -42.15 12.11
CA GLY A 354 10.29 -43.56 12.41
C GLY A 354 11.35 -44.21 11.50
N PRO A 355 11.30 -44.00 10.17
CA PRO A 355 12.34 -44.45 9.24
C PRO A 355 13.66 -43.67 9.37
N GLN A 356 13.58 -42.40 9.80
CA GLN A 356 14.73 -41.50 9.96
C GLN A 356 15.50 -41.79 11.24
N GLN A 357 14.86 -42.34 12.27
CA GLN A 357 15.53 -42.82 13.49
C GLN A 357 16.46 -44.01 13.20
N ALA A 358 16.01 -44.95 12.36
CA ALA A 358 16.84 -46.05 11.87
C ALA A 358 17.97 -45.56 10.95
N THR A 359 17.72 -44.50 10.17
CA THR A 359 18.73 -43.89 9.27
C THR A 359 19.79 -43.11 10.06
N LEU A 360 19.40 -42.36 11.09
CA LEU A 360 20.31 -41.66 12.00
C LEU A 360 21.11 -42.64 12.87
N GLN A 361 20.50 -43.75 13.28
CA GLN A 361 21.20 -44.84 13.97
C GLN A 361 22.22 -45.52 13.04
N ALA A 362 21.86 -45.78 11.77
CA ALA A 362 22.79 -46.30 10.78
C ALA A 362 23.96 -45.34 10.50
N ILE A 363 23.70 -44.03 10.39
CA ILE A 363 24.74 -42.99 10.26
C ILE A 363 25.66 -42.96 11.49
N ARG A 364 25.10 -43.14 12.69
CA ARG A 364 25.87 -43.23 13.95
C ARG A 364 26.75 -44.48 14.00
N ASP A 365 26.20 -45.62 13.60
CA ASP A 365 26.89 -46.91 13.63
C ASP A 365 28.01 -46.98 12.56
N GLU A 366 27.79 -46.35 11.39
CA GLU A 366 28.77 -46.21 10.30
C GLU A 366 29.91 -45.25 10.71
N ALA A 367 29.60 -44.12 11.38
CA ALA A 367 30.61 -43.22 11.95
C ALA A 367 31.45 -43.88 13.06
N LEU A 368 30.86 -44.78 13.85
CA LEU A 368 31.57 -45.57 14.86
C LEU A 368 32.50 -46.64 14.24
N GLN A 369 32.11 -47.26 13.12
CA GLN A 369 32.95 -48.25 12.41
C GLN A 369 34.17 -47.62 11.71
N HIS A 370 34.09 -46.36 11.29
CA HIS A 370 35.18 -45.65 10.62
C HIS A 370 36.21 -45.00 11.56
N GLY A 371 36.11 -45.21 12.88
CA GLY A 371 37.16 -44.86 13.84
C GLY A 371 37.23 -43.38 14.22
N GLU A 372 36.16 -42.59 14.03
CA GLU A 372 36.12 -41.17 14.42
C GLU A 372 35.27 -40.89 15.67
N TYR A 373 35.41 -41.72 16.72
CA TYR A 373 34.92 -41.36 18.05
C TYR A 373 35.66 -42.09 19.17
N ASN A 374 36.33 -41.34 20.06
CA ASN A 374 36.85 -41.86 21.34
C ASN A 374 36.13 -41.12 22.49
N PRO A 375 35.40 -41.80 23.40
CA PRO A 375 34.52 -41.12 24.36
C PRO A 375 35.24 -40.53 25.57
N ILE A 376 36.57 -40.61 25.66
CA ILE A 376 37.29 -40.25 26.90
C ILE A 376 38.41 -39.27 26.62
N GLY A 377 38.15 -37.98 26.88
CA GLY A 377 39.18 -36.98 27.16
C GLY A 377 39.52 -36.02 26.01
N GLY A 378 38.93 -34.83 26.05
CA GLY A 378 39.61 -33.57 25.69
C GLY A 378 39.95 -33.33 24.21
N LYS A 379 39.03 -32.65 23.52
CA LYS A 379 39.20 -31.91 22.25
C LYS A 379 39.79 -32.68 21.07
N THR A 380 38.91 -33.07 20.14
CA THR A 380 39.24 -33.20 18.71
C THR A 380 38.13 -32.55 17.89
N LEU A 381 38.53 -31.75 16.90
CA LEU A 381 37.65 -30.93 16.06
C LEU A 381 36.89 -31.82 15.07
N LEU A 382 35.59 -31.99 15.28
CA LEU A 382 34.68 -32.30 14.18
C LEU A 382 34.74 -31.14 13.16
N PRO A 383 34.71 -31.41 11.84
CA PRO A 383 34.52 -30.36 10.86
C PRO A 383 33.29 -29.52 11.23
N LEU A 384 33.38 -28.18 11.10
CA LEU A 384 32.35 -27.23 11.57
C LEU A 384 30.92 -27.57 11.12
N GLY A 385 30.77 -28.26 9.99
CA GLY A 385 29.48 -28.76 9.49
C GLY A 385 28.87 -29.88 10.35
N TYR A 386 29.68 -30.81 10.84
CA TYR A 386 29.23 -31.92 11.67
C TYR A 386 28.87 -31.48 13.10
N GLN A 387 29.57 -30.49 13.67
CA GLN A 387 29.20 -29.91 14.97
C GLN A 387 27.82 -29.24 14.94
N LYS A 388 27.47 -28.56 13.84
CA LYS A 388 26.15 -27.94 13.66
C LYS A 388 25.05 -28.98 13.53
N ILE A 389 25.28 -30.06 12.78
CA ILE A 389 24.31 -31.14 12.60
C ILE A 389 24.10 -31.91 13.91
N TYR A 390 25.18 -32.18 14.66
CA TYR A 390 25.10 -32.86 15.97
C TYR A 390 24.32 -32.04 17.00
N HIS A 391 24.60 -30.73 17.12
CA HIS A 391 23.85 -29.86 18.04
C HIS A 391 22.39 -29.65 17.63
N MET A 392 22.07 -29.63 16.32
CA MET A 392 20.69 -29.53 15.82
C MET A 392 19.90 -30.82 16.02
N ALA A 393 20.55 -31.99 15.97
CA ALA A 393 19.93 -33.28 16.27
C ALA A 393 19.68 -33.46 17.78
N GLU A 394 20.63 -33.07 18.66
CA GLU A 394 20.44 -33.11 20.12
C GLU A 394 19.31 -32.18 20.59
N SER A 395 19.16 -31.01 19.98
CA SER A 395 18.09 -30.05 20.32
C SER A 395 16.72 -30.44 19.75
N ALA A 396 16.68 -31.24 18.69
CA ALA A 396 15.44 -31.83 18.18
C ALA A 396 15.00 -33.10 18.94
N LEU A 397 15.93 -33.77 19.63
CA LEU A 397 15.68 -35.02 20.37
C LEU A 397 15.56 -34.82 21.89
N SER A 398 15.85 -33.62 22.41
CA SER A 398 15.65 -33.31 23.82
C SER A 398 14.14 -33.14 24.11
N PRO A 399 13.59 -33.82 25.14
CA PRO A 399 12.21 -33.57 25.55
C PRO A 399 12.05 -32.10 25.90
N ILE A 400 10.97 -31.46 25.41
CA ILE A 400 10.52 -30.16 25.93
C ILE A 400 10.09 -30.42 27.37
N SER A 401 11.03 -30.31 28.31
CA SER A 401 10.73 -30.31 29.73
C SER A 401 9.94 -29.03 30.03
N ASN A 402 8.77 -29.22 30.63
CA ASN A 402 7.86 -28.20 31.11
C ASN A 402 8.58 -27.01 31.76
N ASN A 403 8.23 -25.79 31.35
CA ASN A 403 8.13 -24.66 32.25
C ASN A 403 7.14 -23.63 31.66
N GLU A 404 6.41 -23.02 32.59
CA GLU A 404 5.18 -22.23 32.51
C GLU A 404 5.14 -21.09 31.49
#